data_AF-A0A9X3S8G8-F1
#
_entry.id   AF-A0A9X3S8G8-F1
#
_cell.length_a   1.000
_cell.length_b   1.000
_cell.length_c   1.000
_cell.angle_alpha   90.00
_cell.angle_beta   90.00
_cell.angle_gamma   90.00
#
_symmetry.space_group_name_H-M   'P 1'
#
loop_
_entity.id
_entity.type
_entity.pdbx_description
1 polymer ?
#
loop_
_entity_poly.entity_id
_entity_poly.type
_entity_poly.pdbx_seq_one_letter_code
_entity_poly.pdbx_strand_id
1 'polypeptide(L)'
;MAQRITIASLCLWLALVGTAEATSYVGKTSQGRRATVVTGTDGLVTRIRIGYSAPCRSGKDYRFPNIFRLEPPFKTSTADDVTDTVVVRDRLKGGGRTRQTVTVTAHRTIDAAGVETWSGTFKTRVVLTRSGKRLDVCELERVSWSASSA
;
A
#
# COMPACT_ATOMS: atom_id res chain seq x y z
N MET A 1 -65.27 -21.24 -29.85
CA MET A 1 -63.97 -21.55 -30.48
C MET A 1 -63.08 -20.30 -30.42
N ALA A 2 -61.81 -20.52 -30.09
CA ALA A 2 -60.67 -19.59 -30.16
C ALA A 2 -60.46 -18.57 -29.01
N GLN A 3 -59.82 -19.06 -27.95
CA GLN A 3 -58.93 -18.34 -27.02
C GLN A 3 -57.81 -17.62 -27.80
N ARG A 4 -57.53 -16.36 -27.44
CA ARG A 4 -56.29 -15.68 -27.83
C ARG A 4 -55.50 -15.37 -26.56
N ILE A 5 -54.48 -16.18 -26.31
CA ILE A 5 -53.50 -15.99 -25.24
C ILE A 5 -52.45 -15.03 -25.79
N THR A 6 -52.39 -13.81 -25.25
CA THR A 6 -51.36 -12.83 -25.58
C THR A 6 -50.21 -13.03 -24.60
N ILE A 7 -49.13 -13.68 -25.06
CA ILE A 7 -47.89 -13.86 -24.30
C ILE A 7 -47.13 -12.53 -24.38
N ALA A 8 -47.06 -11.79 -23.27
CA ALA A 8 -46.20 -10.63 -23.14
C ALA A 8 -44.79 -11.08 -22.75
N SER A 9 -43.84 -10.92 -23.68
CA SER A 9 -42.42 -11.25 -23.50
C SER A 9 -41.79 -10.42 -22.36
N LEU A 10 -41.36 -11.12 -21.31
CA LEU A 10 -40.54 -10.56 -20.23
C LEU A 10 -39.09 -10.47 -20.74
N CYS A 11 -38.63 -9.29 -21.16
CA CYS A 11 -37.21 -9.04 -21.42
C CYS A 11 -36.45 -9.06 -20.09
N LEU A 12 -35.88 -10.21 -19.73
CA LEU A 12 -35.00 -10.39 -18.59
C LEU A 12 -33.63 -9.73 -18.92
N TRP A 13 -33.42 -8.50 -18.45
CA TRP A 13 -32.09 -7.88 -18.44
C TRP A 13 -31.25 -8.58 -17.38
N LEU A 14 -30.49 -9.59 -17.78
CA LEU A 14 -29.40 -10.14 -16.99
C LEU A 14 -28.31 -9.08 -16.89
N ALA A 15 -28.37 -8.23 -15.87
CA ALA A 15 -27.23 -7.44 -15.46
C ALA A 15 -26.12 -8.42 -15.03
N LEU A 16 -25.12 -8.62 -15.90
CA LEU A 16 -23.83 -9.16 -15.48
C LEU A 16 -23.25 -8.16 -14.49
N VAL A 17 -23.52 -8.37 -13.20
CA VAL A 17 -22.73 -7.75 -12.13
C VAL A 17 -21.41 -8.50 -12.14
N GLY A 18 -20.49 -8.08 -13.01
CA GLY A 18 -19.11 -8.51 -12.93
C GLY A 18 -18.60 -8.13 -11.55
N THR A 19 -18.27 -9.11 -10.73
CA THR A 19 -17.51 -8.87 -9.50
C THR A 19 -16.12 -8.40 -9.95
N ALA A 20 -15.93 -7.08 -10.11
CA ALA A 20 -14.60 -6.53 -10.21
C ALA A 20 -13.87 -6.94 -8.94
N GLU A 21 -12.89 -7.84 -9.03
CA GLU A 21 -12.16 -8.34 -7.88
C GLU A 21 -11.08 -7.33 -7.47
N ALA A 22 -10.72 -7.32 -6.18
CA ALA A 22 -9.61 -6.49 -5.71
C ALA A 22 -8.32 -6.89 -6.44
N THR A 23 -7.62 -5.93 -7.05
CA THR A 23 -6.41 -6.20 -7.82
C THR A 23 -5.18 -6.06 -6.94
N SER A 24 -4.26 -7.04 -7.03
CA SER A 24 -3.01 -7.05 -6.28
C SER A 24 -1.81 -6.87 -7.20
N TYR A 25 -0.97 -5.90 -6.87
CA TYR A 25 0.28 -5.60 -7.57
C TYR A 25 1.45 -6.02 -6.69
N VAL A 26 2.46 -6.66 -7.27
CA VAL A 26 3.63 -7.17 -6.53
C VAL A 26 4.91 -6.67 -7.17
N GLY A 27 5.85 -6.25 -6.34
CA GLY A 27 7.20 -5.92 -6.79
C GLY A 27 8.14 -5.70 -5.62
N LYS A 28 9.07 -4.76 -5.80
CA LYS A 28 10.20 -4.57 -4.88
C LYS A 28 10.56 -3.10 -4.71
N THR A 29 11.20 -2.81 -3.58
CA THR A 29 11.94 -1.58 -3.33
C THR A 29 13.32 -1.64 -3.99
N SER A 30 14.01 -0.51 -4.11
CA SER A 30 15.42 -0.47 -4.56
C SER A 30 16.39 -1.16 -3.58
N GLN A 31 15.94 -1.51 -2.37
CA GLN A 31 16.66 -2.38 -1.43
C GLN A 31 16.41 -3.89 -1.69
N GLY A 32 15.69 -4.24 -2.76
CA GLY A 32 15.32 -5.62 -3.08
C GLY A 32 14.22 -6.21 -2.18
N ARG A 33 13.60 -5.41 -1.31
CA ARG A 33 12.55 -5.86 -0.38
C ARG A 33 11.17 -5.79 -1.01
N ARG A 34 10.26 -6.67 -0.62
CA ARG A 34 8.91 -6.77 -1.18
C ARG A 34 8.12 -5.46 -1.04
N ALA A 35 7.45 -5.06 -2.12
CA ALA A 35 6.44 -4.01 -2.16
C ALA A 35 5.15 -4.60 -2.75
N THR A 36 4.00 -4.26 -2.17
CA THR A 36 2.69 -4.66 -2.72
C THR A 36 1.68 -3.53 -2.61
N VAL A 37 0.85 -3.38 -3.64
CA VAL A 37 -0.32 -2.49 -3.64
C VAL A 37 -1.55 -3.35 -3.85
N VAL A 38 -2.65 -3.04 -3.17
CA VAL A 38 -3.96 -3.64 -3.43
C VAL A 38 -4.93 -2.52 -3.72
N THR A 39 -5.63 -2.63 -4.84
CA THR A 39 -6.74 -1.73 -5.20
C THR A 39 -8.07 -2.44 -4.98
N GLY A 40 -9.09 -1.68 -4.60
CA GLY A 40 -10.46 -2.11 -4.52
C GLY A 40 -11.10 -2.18 -5.90
N THR A 41 -12.37 -2.56 -5.90
CA THR A 41 -13.21 -2.68 -7.11
C THR A 41 -13.50 -1.33 -7.75
N ASP A 42 -13.33 -0.25 -6.98
CA ASP A 42 -13.44 1.15 -7.35
C ASP A 42 -12.13 1.73 -7.93
N GLY A 43 -11.09 0.91 -8.06
CA GLY A 43 -9.76 1.34 -8.50
C GLY A 43 -8.97 2.11 -7.44
N LEU A 44 -9.54 2.35 -6.25
CA LEU A 44 -8.84 3.06 -5.19
C LEU A 44 -7.93 2.10 -4.42
N VAL A 45 -6.79 2.60 -3.98
CA VAL A 45 -5.89 1.80 -3.15
C VAL A 45 -6.54 1.50 -1.81
N THR A 46 -6.54 0.22 -1.42
CA THR A 46 -7.03 -0.24 -0.11
C THR A 46 -5.87 -0.63 0.80
N ARG A 47 -4.69 -0.92 0.24
CA ARG A 47 -3.51 -1.29 1.02
C ARG A 47 -2.21 -1.04 0.26
N ILE A 48 -1.21 -0.51 0.96
CA ILE A 48 0.19 -0.51 0.53
C ILE A 48 1.03 -1.24 1.59
N ARG A 49 1.88 -2.17 1.18
CA ARG A 49 2.90 -2.77 2.06
C ARG A 49 4.29 -2.56 1.47
N ILE A 50 5.17 -1.93 2.25
CA ILE A 50 6.56 -1.67 1.85
C ILE A 50 7.49 -2.31 2.88
N GLY A 51 8.25 -3.32 2.44
CA GLY A 51 9.38 -3.84 3.19
C GLY A 51 10.57 -2.88 3.08
N TYR A 52 11.22 -2.57 4.19
CA TYR A 52 12.39 -1.69 4.21
C TYR A 52 13.42 -2.11 5.27
N SER A 53 14.61 -1.52 5.20
CA SER A 53 15.60 -1.55 6.27
C SER A 53 16.28 -0.20 6.40
N ALA A 54 16.05 0.49 7.51
CA ALA A 54 16.60 1.82 7.77
C ALA A 54 17.92 1.71 8.56
N PRO A 55 19.02 2.36 8.15
CA PRO A 55 20.22 2.46 8.98
C PRO A 55 19.94 3.26 10.25
N CYS A 56 20.61 2.90 11.33
CA CYS A 56 20.51 3.57 12.62
C CYS A 56 21.77 4.39 12.95
N ARG A 57 21.64 5.48 13.71
CA ARG A 57 22.76 6.39 13.99
C ARG A 57 23.84 5.77 14.86
N SER A 58 23.48 4.89 15.79
CA SER A 58 24.43 4.37 16.79
C SER A 58 25.42 3.33 16.26
N GLY A 59 25.25 2.79 15.05
CA GLY A 59 26.16 1.79 14.50
C GLY A 59 26.02 1.60 12.99
N LYS A 60 27.16 1.52 12.29
CA LYS A 60 27.23 1.36 10.82
C LYS A 60 26.51 0.11 10.33
N ASP A 61 26.46 -0.94 11.14
CA ASP A 61 25.83 -2.22 10.79
C ASP A 61 24.45 -2.43 11.44
N TYR A 62 24.02 -1.54 12.34
CA TYR A 62 22.72 -1.66 12.98
C TYR A 62 21.63 -1.06 12.09
N ARG A 63 20.66 -1.89 11.73
CA ARG A 63 19.53 -1.50 10.87
C ARG A 63 18.21 -1.90 11.50
N PHE A 64 17.17 -1.16 11.18
CA PHE A 64 15.79 -1.45 11.55
C PHE A 64 15.04 -2.04 10.35
N PRO A 65 15.00 -3.38 10.19
CA PRO A 65 14.18 -4.03 9.18
C PRO A 65 12.71 -4.06 9.63
N ASN A 66 11.80 -3.70 8.74
CA ASN A 66 10.36 -3.84 9.00
C ASN A 66 9.56 -3.90 7.69
N ILE A 67 8.27 -4.22 7.79
CA ILE A 67 7.29 -4.03 6.74
C ILE A 67 6.27 -3.02 7.26
N PHE A 68 6.15 -1.90 6.58
CA PHE A 68 5.11 -0.94 6.91
C PHE A 68 3.85 -1.22 6.09
N ARG A 69 2.70 -1.26 6.75
CA ARG A 69 1.38 -1.42 6.14
C ARG A 69 0.65 -0.09 6.26
N LEU A 70 0.24 0.49 5.13
CA LEU A 70 -0.66 1.64 5.08
C LEU A 70 -2.02 1.20 4.55
N GLU A 71 -3.06 1.74 5.15
CA GLU A 71 -4.46 1.52 4.77
C GLU A 71 -5.20 2.86 4.87
N PRO A 72 -6.32 3.03 4.14
CA PRO A 72 -7.15 4.23 4.23
C PRO A 72 -7.54 4.58 5.68
N PRO A 73 -7.80 5.88 5.95
CA PRO A 73 -7.83 6.98 4.99
C PRO A 73 -6.42 7.52 4.66
N PHE A 74 -6.12 7.68 3.37
CA PHE A 74 -4.90 8.38 2.94
C PHE A 74 -5.16 9.88 2.84
N LYS A 75 -4.11 10.69 2.98
CA LYS A 75 -4.20 12.15 2.72
C LYS A 75 -4.67 12.46 1.30
N THR A 76 -4.10 11.77 0.32
CA THR A 76 -4.53 11.81 -1.09
C THR A 76 -4.75 10.38 -1.54
N SER A 77 -5.90 10.11 -2.15
CA SER A 77 -6.19 8.84 -2.81
C SER A 77 -7.07 9.09 -4.03
N THR A 78 -6.53 8.85 -5.22
CA THR A 78 -7.25 8.79 -6.48
C THR A 78 -7.04 7.41 -7.11
N ALA A 79 -7.58 7.19 -8.31
CA ALA A 79 -7.31 5.97 -9.07
C ALA A 79 -5.82 5.82 -9.44
N ASP A 80 -5.08 6.94 -9.53
CA ASP A 80 -3.71 6.96 -10.07
C ASP A 80 -2.67 7.49 -9.08
N ASP A 81 -3.08 8.14 -8.00
CA ASP A 81 -2.19 8.77 -7.03
C ASP A 81 -2.55 8.44 -5.58
N VAL A 82 -1.55 8.06 -4.79
CA VAL A 82 -1.67 7.99 -3.33
C VAL A 82 -0.51 8.73 -2.69
N THR A 83 -0.81 9.56 -1.70
CA THR A 83 0.21 10.16 -0.84
C THR A 83 -0.27 10.16 0.60
N ASP A 84 0.63 9.82 1.52
CA ASP A 84 0.32 9.90 2.93
C ASP A 84 1.56 10.15 3.79
N THR A 85 1.34 10.70 4.99
CA THR A 85 2.33 10.76 6.06
C THR A 85 1.69 10.37 7.37
N VAL A 86 2.15 9.25 7.93
CA VAL A 86 1.59 8.64 9.14
C VAL A 86 2.64 8.55 10.23
N VAL A 87 2.19 8.78 11.46
CA VAL A 87 3.01 8.62 12.67
C VAL A 87 2.42 7.50 13.52
N VAL A 88 3.17 6.42 13.68
CA VAL A 88 2.78 5.29 14.53
C VAL A 88 3.70 5.17 15.74
N ARG A 89 3.17 4.60 16.81
CA ARG A 89 3.90 4.38 18.05
C ARG A 89 3.65 2.95 18.52
N ASP A 90 4.70 2.14 18.53
CA ASP A 90 4.59 0.75 18.94
C ASP A 90 5.43 0.45 20.18
N ARG A 91 5.01 -0.54 20.95
CA ARG A 91 5.83 -1.14 22.00
C ARG A 91 6.68 -2.25 21.39
N LEU A 92 7.97 -2.21 21.66
CA LEU A 92 8.90 -3.29 21.31
C LEU A 92 8.94 -4.32 22.44
N LYS A 93 9.21 -5.58 22.05
CA LYS A 93 9.57 -6.61 23.01
C LYS A 93 10.80 -6.14 23.83
N GLY A 94 10.75 -6.28 25.16
CA GLY A 94 11.79 -5.78 26.06
C GLY A 94 11.57 -4.36 26.59
N GLY A 95 10.38 -3.79 26.42
CA GLY A 95 9.97 -2.52 27.05
C GLY A 95 10.42 -1.25 26.32
N GLY A 96 11.02 -1.39 25.14
CA GLY A 96 11.28 -0.28 24.25
C GLY A 96 9.99 0.25 23.59
N ARG A 97 10.07 1.45 23.01
CA ARG A 97 9.00 2.04 22.21
C ARG A 97 9.57 2.64 20.94
N THR A 98 8.82 2.55 19.86
CA THR A 98 9.10 3.25 18.61
C THR A 98 8.18 4.47 18.49
N ARG A 99 8.70 5.52 17.87
CA ARG A 99 7.89 6.54 17.20
C ARG A 99 8.36 6.56 15.76
N GLN A 100 7.56 5.99 14.87
CA GLN A 100 7.89 5.89 13.47
C GLN A 100 7.06 6.90 12.68
N THR A 101 7.72 7.77 11.92
CA THR A 101 7.09 8.65 10.93
C THR A 101 7.37 8.07 9.56
N VAL A 102 6.33 7.84 8.76
CA VAL A 102 6.43 7.30 7.41
C VAL A 102 5.80 8.27 6.44
N THR A 103 6.44 8.46 5.30
CA THR A 103 5.86 9.14 4.13
C THR A 103 5.88 8.17 2.96
N VAL A 104 4.75 8.04 2.26
CA VAL A 104 4.64 7.26 1.04
C VAL A 104 4.10 8.14 -0.09
N THR A 105 4.63 7.94 -1.28
CA THR A 105 4.03 8.37 -2.54
C THR A 105 3.85 7.14 -3.42
N ALA A 106 2.77 7.08 -4.18
CA ALA A 106 2.48 6.05 -5.16
C ALA A 106 1.79 6.68 -6.36
N HIS A 107 2.20 6.25 -7.56
CA HIS A 107 1.68 6.70 -8.85
C HIS A 107 1.46 5.48 -9.73
N ARG A 108 0.30 5.40 -10.38
CA ARG A 108 -0.06 4.35 -11.34
C ARG A 108 0.32 4.77 -12.76
N THR A 109 0.82 3.83 -13.54
CA THR A 109 1.06 3.97 -14.97
C THR A 109 0.57 2.72 -15.68
N ILE A 110 0.07 2.86 -16.91
CA ILE A 110 -0.32 1.75 -17.77
C ILE A 110 0.51 1.85 -19.04
N ASP A 111 1.22 0.78 -19.41
CA ASP A 111 2.01 0.75 -20.62
C ASP A 111 1.18 0.41 -21.87
N ALA A 112 1.80 0.42 -23.05
CA ALA A 112 1.14 0.10 -24.31
C ALA A 112 0.63 -1.34 -24.39
N ALA A 113 1.16 -2.25 -23.57
CA ALA A 113 0.70 -3.62 -23.46
C ALA A 113 -0.45 -3.79 -22.42
N GLY A 114 -0.88 -2.69 -21.80
CA GLY A 114 -1.90 -2.69 -20.75
C GLY A 114 -1.38 -3.13 -19.39
N VAL A 115 -0.07 -3.26 -19.20
CA VAL A 115 0.50 -3.63 -17.90
C VAL A 115 0.44 -2.44 -16.97
N GLU A 116 -0.29 -2.64 -15.88
CA GLU A 116 -0.41 -1.64 -14.84
C GLU A 116 0.73 -1.74 -13.85
N THR A 117 1.36 -0.61 -13.56
CA THR A 117 2.45 -0.52 -12.60
C THR A 117 2.21 0.62 -11.63
N TRP A 118 2.26 0.30 -10.34
CA TRP A 118 2.39 1.27 -9.27
C TRP A 118 3.86 1.49 -8.96
N SER A 119 4.27 2.75 -8.83
CA SER A 119 5.63 3.09 -8.41
C SER A 119 5.63 4.31 -7.52
N GLY A 120 6.68 4.48 -6.72
CA GLY A 120 6.79 5.66 -5.90
C GLY A 120 7.91 5.60 -4.91
N THR A 121 7.77 6.36 -3.82
CA THR A 121 8.82 6.49 -2.81
C THR A 121 8.32 6.25 -1.41
N PHE A 122 9.22 5.76 -0.57
CA PHE A 122 8.98 5.54 0.84
C PHE A 122 10.10 6.19 1.65
N LYS A 123 9.72 6.89 2.70
CA LYS A 123 10.62 7.50 3.68
C LYS A 123 10.20 7.06 5.07
N THR A 124 11.16 6.86 5.96
CA THR A 124 10.83 6.56 7.35
C THR A 124 11.86 7.13 8.31
N ARG A 125 11.38 7.58 9.47
CA ARG A 125 12.20 7.96 10.61
C ARG A 125 11.64 7.31 11.87
N VAL A 126 12.43 6.43 12.47
CA VAL A 126 12.09 5.64 13.66
C VAL A 126 12.92 6.16 14.82
N VAL A 127 12.26 6.72 15.84
CA VAL A 127 12.90 7.07 17.11
C VAL A 127 12.67 5.94 18.10
N LEU A 128 13.75 5.34 18.59
CA LEU A 128 13.72 4.27 19.59
C LEU A 128 13.89 4.88 20.98
N THR A 129 13.04 4.49 21.92
CA THR A 129 13.10 4.96 23.31
C THR A 129 12.91 3.81 24.30
N ARG A 130 13.44 3.95 25.52
CA ARG A 130 13.21 3.03 26.64
C ARG A 130 13.25 3.83 27.94
N SER A 131 12.26 3.65 28.80
CA SER A 131 12.14 4.36 30.08
C SER A 131 12.31 5.89 29.94
N GLY A 132 11.71 6.47 28.90
CA GLY A 132 11.79 7.92 28.60
C GLY A 132 13.10 8.38 27.95
N LYS A 133 14.13 7.54 27.87
CA LYS A 133 15.42 7.87 27.23
C LYS A 133 15.44 7.45 25.77
N ARG A 134 15.99 8.29 24.88
CA ARG A 134 16.22 7.94 23.47
C ARG A 134 17.40 6.98 23.36
N LEU A 135 17.17 5.84 22.72
CA LEU A 135 18.18 4.84 22.44
C LEU A 135 18.87 5.12 21.11
N ASP A 136 18.08 5.34 20.06
CA ASP A 136 18.61 5.56 18.71
C ASP A 136 17.58 6.24 17.79
N VAL A 137 18.04 6.65 16.61
CA VAL A 137 17.23 7.08 15.48
C VAL A 137 17.65 6.30 14.25
N CYS A 138 16.69 5.61 13.64
CA CYS A 138 16.88 4.91 12.37
C CYS A 138 16.13 5.63 11.26
N GLU A 139 16.82 5.97 10.18
CA GLU A 139 16.29 6.89 9.18
C GLU A 139 16.60 6.41 7.77
N LEU A 140 15.57 6.39 6.92
CA LEU A 140 15.68 6.10 5.50
C LEU A 140 15.09 7.29 4.76
N GLU A 141 15.97 8.12 4.19
CA GLU A 141 15.59 9.38 3.56
C GLU A 141 14.74 9.20 2.31
N ARG A 142 15.00 8.13 1.56
CA ARG A 142 14.24 7.75 0.35
C ARG A 142 14.58 6.32 -0.05
N VAL A 143 13.56 5.54 -0.37
CA VAL A 143 13.69 4.31 -1.16
C VAL A 143 12.62 4.33 -2.25
N SER A 144 13.01 4.05 -3.48
CA SER A 144 12.07 3.86 -4.58
C SER A 144 11.48 2.47 -4.53
N TRP A 145 10.29 2.29 -5.09
CA TRP A 145 9.65 1.00 -5.20
C TRP A 145 8.74 0.94 -6.42
N SER A 146 8.50 -0.28 -6.90
CA SER A 146 7.52 -0.57 -7.95
C SER A 146 6.79 -1.88 -7.66
N ALA A 147 5.58 -2.00 -8.19
CA ALA A 147 4.74 -3.19 -8.13
C ALA A 147 3.82 -3.22 -9.36
N SER A 148 3.82 -4.34 -10.10
CA SER A 148 3.03 -4.47 -11.33
C SER A 148 1.94 -5.52 -11.16
N SER A 149 0.89 -5.43 -11.98
CA SER A 149 -0.08 -6.51 -12.13
C SER A 149 0.65 -7.74 -12.66
N ALA A 150 0.42 -8.89 -12.03
CA ALA A 150 1.01 -10.16 -12.47
C ALA A 150 0.49 -10.56 -13.85
#